data_AF-A0A941UUB7-F1
#
_entry.id   AF-A0A941UUB7-F1
#
_cell.length_a   1.000
_cell.length_b   1.000
_cell.length_c   1.000
_cell.angle_alpha   90.00
_cell.angle_beta   90.00
_cell.angle_gamma   90.00
#
_symmetry.space_group_name_H-M   'P 1'
#
loop_
_entity.id
_entity.type
_entity.pdbx_description
1 polymer ?
#
loop_
_entity_poly.entity_id
_entity_poly.type
_entity_poly.pdbx_seq_one_letter_code
_entity_poly.pdbx_strand_id
1 'polypeptide(L)'
;MNTLDLGLIGNGSIGALVDPLGRIVWGCMPRFDGDAVFCSLLRNGGEAEDFGSFAVDLVDVARSEQEYLANTAILITRLYDQRGGAVEVTDFAPRFRQFGRMFNPMMLVRRVRRLAGSPRIILRLRPACGYGSQRPARTCGSNHVRYMAPDMVLRLTTDASITAVVEETPF
;
A
#
# COMPACT_ATOMS: atom_id res chain seq x y z
N MET A 1 7.75 9.94 -15.65
CA MET A 1 9.00 9.14 -15.55
C MET A 1 8.97 8.44 -14.22
N ASN A 2 9.05 7.10 -14.20
CA ASN A 2 9.25 6.36 -12.95
C ASN A 2 10.68 6.63 -12.47
N THR A 3 10.82 7.25 -11.31
CA THR A 3 12.12 7.39 -10.63
C THR A 3 12.39 6.10 -9.86
N LEU A 4 13.66 5.72 -9.69
CA LEU A 4 14.05 4.56 -8.87
C LEU A 4 14.28 4.94 -7.40
N ASP A 5 13.76 6.09 -6.98
CA ASP A 5 13.77 6.53 -5.59
C ASP A 5 12.65 5.79 -4.84
N LEU A 6 12.96 4.58 -4.36
CA LEU A 6 12.00 3.67 -3.76
C LEU A 6 12.44 3.29 -2.35
N GLY A 7 11.54 3.44 -1.38
CA GLY A 7 11.68 2.88 -0.05
C GLY A 7 11.35 1.38 -0.02
N LEU A 8 12.21 0.57 0.59
CA LEU A 8 11.97 -0.84 0.88
C LEU A 8 11.40 -1.02 2.30
N ILE A 9 10.29 -1.76 2.40
CA ILE A 9 9.76 -2.29 3.67
C ILE A 9 9.73 -3.82 3.63
N GLY A 10 9.90 -4.49 4.77
CA GLY A 10 9.85 -5.96 4.82
C GLY A 10 10.11 -6.53 6.21
N ASN A 11 9.75 -7.80 6.39
CA ASN A 11 9.91 -8.52 7.68
C ASN A 11 10.74 -9.80 7.58
N GLY A 12 11.33 -10.07 6.40
CA GLY A 12 12.10 -11.27 6.10
C GLY A 12 11.26 -12.41 5.50
N SER A 13 9.93 -12.35 5.55
CA SER A 13 9.03 -13.26 4.82
C SER A 13 8.56 -12.65 3.50
N ILE A 14 8.27 -11.35 3.54
CA ILE A 14 7.82 -10.53 2.41
C ILE A 14 8.57 -9.20 2.38
N GLY A 15 8.50 -8.54 1.23
CA GLY A 15 9.00 -7.19 1.03
C GLY A 15 8.20 -6.43 -0.02
N ALA A 16 8.22 -5.10 0.06
CA ALA A 16 7.51 -4.23 -0.86
C ALA A 16 8.32 -2.94 -1.11
N LEU A 17 8.21 -2.40 -2.32
CA LEU A 17 8.81 -1.13 -2.72
C LEU A 17 7.74 -0.04 -2.75
N VAL A 18 8.07 1.10 -2.15
CA VAL A 18 7.21 2.26 -1.96
C VAL A 18 7.82 3.45 -2.68
N ASP A 19 7.06 4.12 -3.55
CA ASP A 19 7.54 5.31 -4.27
C ASP A 19 7.54 6.57 -3.37
N PRO A 20 8.06 7.72 -3.84
CA PRO A 20 8.16 8.94 -3.04
C PRO A 20 6.80 9.57 -2.68
N LEU A 21 5.70 9.13 -3.31
CA LEU A 21 4.33 9.55 -2.98
C LEU A 21 3.65 8.55 -2.03
N GLY A 22 4.36 7.52 -1.57
CA GLY A 22 3.78 6.51 -0.69
C GLY A 22 2.92 5.51 -1.44
N ARG A 23 3.14 5.24 -2.73
CA ARG A 23 2.46 4.13 -3.43
C ARG A 23 3.33 2.89 -3.35
N ILE A 24 2.73 1.76 -2.94
CA ILE A 24 3.37 0.45 -3.07
C ILE A 24 3.27 0.04 -4.54
N VAL A 25 4.42 0.01 -5.21
CA VAL A 25 4.55 -0.23 -6.66
C VAL A 25 5.12 -1.60 -7.00
N TRP A 26 5.69 -2.28 -6.00
CA TRP A 26 6.18 -3.65 -6.12
C TRP A 26 6.00 -4.41 -4.81
N GLY A 27 5.67 -5.70 -4.88
CA GLY A 27 5.58 -6.56 -3.70
C GLY A 27 4.99 -7.91 -4.05
N CYS A 28 5.69 -8.97 -3.61
CA CYS A 28 5.29 -10.35 -3.87
C CYS A 28 4.64 -10.99 -2.65
N MET A 29 3.65 -11.85 -2.89
CA MET A 29 2.95 -12.61 -1.86
C MET A 29 2.80 -14.07 -2.30
N PRO A 30 2.68 -15.04 -1.36
CA PRO A 30 2.76 -14.87 0.10
C PRO A 30 4.22 -14.83 0.62
N ARG A 31 5.19 -14.90 -0.29
CA ARG A 31 6.63 -14.98 -0.05
C ARG A 31 7.35 -14.01 -0.97
N PHE A 32 8.61 -13.71 -0.64
CA PHE A 32 9.43 -12.75 -1.37
C PHE A 32 9.58 -13.06 -2.89
N ASP A 33 9.53 -14.33 -3.27
CA ASP A 33 9.59 -14.82 -4.66
C ASP A 33 8.24 -15.39 -5.14
N GLY A 34 7.14 -14.93 -4.55
CA GLY A 34 5.78 -15.33 -4.91
C GLY A 34 5.20 -14.52 -6.08
N ASP A 35 3.88 -14.57 -6.20
CA ASP A 35 3.13 -13.80 -7.19
C ASP A 35 3.30 -12.29 -6.93
N ALA A 36 3.59 -11.52 -7.98
CA ALA A 36 3.77 -10.07 -7.91
C ALA A 36 2.41 -9.36 -7.80
N VAL A 37 1.84 -9.41 -6.59
CA VAL A 37 0.57 -8.78 -6.24
C VAL A 37 0.61 -7.27 -6.47
N PHE A 38 1.75 -6.64 -6.20
CA PHE A 38 2.04 -5.29 -6.66
C PHE A 38 3.17 -5.37 -7.68
N CYS A 39 2.92 -4.81 -8.86
CA CYS A 39 3.79 -4.92 -10.02
C CYS A 39 3.75 -3.68 -10.93
N SER A 40 3.13 -2.59 -10.50
CA SER A 40 2.97 -1.37 -11.31
C SER A 40 4.31 -0.73 -11.70
N LEU A 41 5.39 -1.02 -10.96
CA LEU A 41 6.74 -0.54 -11.27
C LEU A 41 7.21 -0.92 -12.69
N LEU A 42 6.87 -2.13 -13.16
CA LEU A 42 7.31 -2.65 -14.47
C LEU A 42 6.28 -2.44 -15.57
N ARG A 43 5.14 -1.80 -15.29
CA ARG A 43 4.09 -1.58 -16.29
C ARG A 43 4.38 -0.30 -17.05
N ASN A 44 4.44 -0.41 -18.38
CA ASN A 44 4.55 0.76 -19.25
C ASN A 44 3.17 1.43 -19.34
N GLY A 45 3.06 2.64 -18.82
CA GLY A 45 1.80 3.33 -18.50
C GLY A 45 0.85 3.60 -19.66
N GLY A 46 0.04 2.61 -20.02
CA GLY A 46 -1.25 2.81 -20.68
C GLY A 46 -2.38 2.79 -19.65
N GLU A 47 -3.36 3.69 -19.77
CA GLU A 47 -4.54 3.79 -18.89
C GLU A 47 -5.32 2.47 -18.74
N ALA A 48 -5.17 1.53 -19.68
CA ALA A 48 -5.83 0.23 -19.67
C ALA A 48 -5.37 -0.72 -18.52
N GLU A 49 -4.20 -0.46 -17.90
CA GLU A 49 -3.57 -1.37 -16.93
C GLU A 49 -3.39 -0.78 -15.52
N ASP A 50 -4.39 -0.02 -15.06
CA ASP A 50 -4.37 0.61 -13.74
C ASP A 50 -4.65 -0.37 -12.58
N PHE A 51 -3.70 -1.29 -12.34
CA PHE A 51 -3.66 -2.22 -11.20
C PHE A 51 -2.24 -2.72 -10.94
N GLY A 52 -2.05 -3.49 -9.86
CA GLY A 52 -0.76 -3.90 -9.33
C GLY A 52 -0.16 -2.88 -8.37
N SER A 53 -0.98 -2.13 -7.62
CA SER A 53 -0.49 -1.12 -6.66
C SER A 53 -1.39 -0.93 -5.44
N PHE A 54 -0.84 -0.34 -4.39
CA PHE A 54 -1.58 0.18 -3.24
C PHE A 54 -1.17 1.62 -2.94
N ALA A 55 -2.08 2.58 -3.09
CA ALA A 55 -1.83 4.01 -2.87
C ALA A 55 -2.71 4.62 -1.77
N VAL A 56 -2.15 5.61 -1.08
CA VAL A 56 -2.87 6.59 -0.26
C VAL A 56 -2.66 7.94 -0.95
N ASP A 57 -3.56 8.29 -1.86
CA ASP A 57 -3.43 9.53 -2.64
C ASP A 57 -4.00 10.71 -1.83
N LEU A 58 -3.22 11.77 -1.67
CA LEU A 58 -3.70 13.05 -1.12
C LEU A 58 -4.24 13.91 -2.26
N VAL A 59 -5.48 14.42 -2.11
CA VAL A 59 -6.07 15.36 -3.08
C VAL A 59 -5.29 16.66 -3.08
N ASP A 60 -5.03 17.22 -4.28
CA ASP A 60 -4.24 18.45 -4.46
C ASP A 60 -2.83 18.38 -3.83
N VAL A 61 -2.17 17.21 -3.88
CA VAL A 61 -0.81 17.05 -3.35
C VAL A 61 0.15 18.06 -3.98
N ALA A 62 0.89 18.77 -3.13
CA ALA A 62 1.87 19.77 -3.51
C ALA A 62 3.31 19.26 -3.34
N ARG A 63 3.57 18.49 -2.29
CA ARG A 63 4.89 17.97 -1.97
C ARG A 63 4.80 16.72 -1.11
N SER A 64 5.84 15.90 -1.17
CA SER A 64 6.05 14.77 -0.28
C SER A 64 7.42 14.83 0.40
N GLU A 65 7.51 14.20 1.56
CA GLU A 65 8.75 13.91 2.27
C GLU A 65 8.72 12.44 2.68
N GLN A 66 9.86 11.75 2.60
CA GLN A 66 9.96 10.35 2.99
C GLN A 66 11.22 10.11 3.81
N GLU A 67 11.07 9.39 4.92
CA GLU A 67 12.18 9.00 5.78
C GLU A 67 11.92 7.64 6.43
N TYR A 68 12.99 6.94 6.78
CA TYR A 68 12.88 5.80 7.67
C TYR A 68 12.83 6.26 9.12
N LEU A 69 11.96 5.65 9.92
CA LEU A 69 12.07 5.77 11.36
C LEU A 69 13.42 5.17 11.80
N ALA A 70 14.22 5.97 12.50
CA ALA A 70 15.60 5.65 12.82
C ALA A 70 15.78 4.23 13.38
N ASN A 71 16.74 3.48 12.82
CA ASN A 71 17.07 2.10 13.19
C ASN A 71 15.93 1.09 12.99
N THR A 72 14.99 1.35 12.08
CA THR A 72 13.89 0.42 11.75
C THR A 72 13.67 0.30 10.25
N ALA A 73 12.98 -0.75 9.82
CA ALA A 73 12.47 -0.90 8.45
C ALA A 73 11.04 -0.34 8.31
N ILE A 74 10.72 0.73 9.05
CA ILE A 74 9.43 1.42 9.02
C ILE A 74 9.61 2.71 8.22
N LEU A 75 8.83 2.86 7.16
CA LEU A 75 8.89 4.00 6.26
C LEU A 75 7.79 5.00 6.63
N ILE A 76 8.15 6.28 6.75
CA ILE A 76 7.23 7.37 7.00
C ILE A 76 7.20 8.24 5.75
N THR A 77 6.03 8.37 5.13
CA THR A 77 5.79 9.30 4.02
C THR A 77 4.83 10.39 4.49
N ARG A 78 5.24 11.66 4.40
CA ARG A 78 4.38 12.81 4.68
C ARG A 78 3.98 13.46 3.37
N LEU A 79 2.68 13.65 3.19
CA LEU A 79 2.09 14.30 2.02
C LEU A 79 1.45 15.62 2.47
N TYR A 80 1.66 16.67 1.69
CA TYR A 80 1.14 18.00 1.96
C TYR A 80 0.35 18.49 0.75
N ASP A 81 -0.85 18.99 0.96
CA ASP A 81 -1.69 19.54 -0.09
C ASP A 81 -1.45 21.05 -0.27
N GLN A 82 -1.99 21.60 -1.36
CA GLN A 82 -1.88 23.04 -1.69
C GLN A 82 -2.63 23.96 -0.72
N ARG A 83 -3.49 23.43 0.14
CA ARG A 83 -4.42 24.16 1.02
C ARG A 83 -4.00 24.11 2.50
N GLY A 84 -2.81 23.59 2.80
CA GLY A 84 -2.25 23.50 4.15
C GLY A 84 -2.71 22.25 4.93
N GLY A 85 -3.37 21.30 4.28
CA GLY A 85 -3.63 19.98 4.82
C GLY A 85 -2.42 19.07 4.67
N ALA A 86 -2.26 18.15 5.61
CA ALA A 86 -1.14 17.21 5.61
C ALA A 86 -1.51 15.88 6.25
N VAL A 87 -0.99 14.78 5.68
CA VAL A 87 -1.13 13.42 6.20
C VAL A 87 0.23 12.73 6.29
N GLU A 88 0.34 11.83 7.25
CA GLU A 88 1.47 10.92 7.43
C GLU A 88 1.00 9.49 7.18
N VAL A 89 1.72 8.77 6.32
CA VAL A 89 1.53 7.35 6.05
C VAL A 89 2.73 6.61 6.62
N THR A 90 2.49 5.76 7.61
CA THR A 90 3.50 4.86 8.17
C THR A 90 3.33 3.46 7.58
N ASP A 91 4.32 3.01 6.81
CA ASP A 91 4.32 1.75 6.09
C ASP A 91 5.35 0.78 6.67
N PHE A 92 4.92 -0.45 6.97
CA PHE A 92 5.82 -1.50 7.45
C PHE A 92 5.24 -2.91 7.27
N ALA A 93 6.11 -3.92 7.33
CA ALA A 93 5.72 -5.31 7.49
C ALA A 93 6.00 -5.75 8.94
N PRO A 94 5.02 -6.29 9.70
CA PRO A 94 5.22 -6.60 11.11
C PRO A 94 6.31 -7.66 11.34
N ARG A 95 7.18 -7.41 12.33
CA ARG A 95 8.15 -8.37 12.86
C ARG A 95 8.31 -8.17 14.36
N PHE A 96 7.85 -9.11 15.17
CA PHE A 96 7.90 -8.98 16.64
C PHE A 96 7.98 -10.35 17.32
N ARG A 97 8.42 -10.39 18.58
CA ARG A 97 8.40 -11.63 19.38
C ARG A 97 7.01 -11.84 19.97
N GLN A 98 6.45 -13.03 19.79
CA GLN A 98 5.18 -13.44 20.38
C GLN A 98 5.27 -14.90 20.80
N PHE A 99 4.86 -15.22 22.03
CA PHE A 99 4.90 -16.59 22.57
C PHE A 99 6.28 -17.27 22.42
N GLY A 100 7.36 -16.54 22.72
CA GLY A 100 8.74 -17.08 22.70
C GLY A 100 9.38 -17.22 21.31
N ARG A 101 8.66 -16.95 20.21
CA ARG A 101 9.18 -17.04 18.83
C ARG A 101 9.13 -15.70 18.11
N MET A 102 9.96 -15.55 17.08
CA MET A 102 9.84 -14.44 16.13
C MET A 102 8.61 -14.66 15.26
N PHE A 103 7.76 -13.64 15.15
CA PHE A 103 6.56 -13.63 14.32
C PHE A 103 6.69 -12.55 13.24
N ASN A 104 6.64 -12.99 11.98
CA ASN A 104 6.81 -12.18 10.77
C ASN A 104 5.75 -12.57 9.72
N PRO A 105 4.48 -12.19 9.95
CA PRO A 105 3.35 -12.62 9.13
C PRO A 105 3.42 -12.06 7.71
N MET A 106 2.75 -12.72 6.76
CA MET A 106 2.48 -12.19 5.43
C MET A 106 1.44 -11.05 5.55
N MET A 107 1.91 -9.85 5.88
CA MET A 107 1.08 -8.69 6.16
C MET A 107 1.84 -7.40 5.91
N LEU A 108 1.19 -6.47 5.21
CA LEU A 108 1.60 -5.07 5.14
C LEU A 108 0.65 -4.25 6.00
N VAL A 109 1.21 -3.36 6.81
CA VAL A 109 0.46 -2.43 7.64
C VAL A 109 0.75 -1.03 7.18
N ARG A 110 -0.33 -0.28 6.94
CA ARG A 110 -0.30 1.13 6.55
C ARG A 110 -1.14 1.91 7.53
N ARG A 111 -0.54 2.82 8.27
CA ARG A 111 -1.25 3.70 9.20
C ARG A 111 -1.30 5.10 8.62
N VAL A 112 -2.50 5.63 8.42
CA VAL A 112 -2.70 6.99 7.93
C VAL A 112 -3.09 7.89 9.11
N ARG A 113 -2.39 9.01 9.27
CA ARG A 113 -2.61 9.98 10.35
C ARG A 113 -2.69 11.39 9.78
N ARG A 114 -3.72 12.15 10.14
CA ARG A 114 -3.79 13.58 9.85
C ARG A 114 -2.74 14.34 10.66
N LEU A 115 -1.98 15.20 9.99
CA LEU A 115 -1.00 16.10 10.61
C LEU A 115 -1.54 17.53 10.77
N ALA A 116 -2.21 18.06 9.74
CA ALA A 116 -2.71 19.43 9.72
C ALA A 116 -3.92 19.57 8.78
N GLY A 117 -4.71 20.63 8.97
CA GLY A 117 -5.82 21.00 8.10
C GLY A 117 -6.95 19.97 8.01
N SER A 118 -7.64 19.97 6.87
CA SER A 118 -8.72 19.03 6.53
C SER A 118 -8.39 18.30 5.22
N PRO A 119 -7.31 17.50 5.19
CA PRO A 119 -6.86 16.83 3.98
C PRO A 119 -7.89 15.78 3.57
N ARG A 120 -8.06 15.62 2.26
CA ARG A 120 -8.90 14.56 1.69
C ARG A 120 -8.02 13.51 1.04
N ILE A 121 -8.25 12.24 1.35
CA ILE A 121 -7.46 11.14 0.81
C ILE A 121 -8.32 10.17 0.00
N ILE A 122 -7.69 9.49 -0.95
CA ILE A 122 -8.27 8.38 -1.70
C ILE A 122 -7.42 7.14 -1.45
N LEU A 123 -8.04 6.06 -0.97
CA LEU A 123 -7.39 4.77 -0.82
C LEU A 123 -7.60 3.92 -2.07
N ARG A 124 -6.52 3.62 -2.79
CA ARG A 124 -6.57 2.78 -4.00
C ARG A 124 -5.82 1.48 -3.77
N LEU A 125 -6.54 0.40 -3.50
CA LEU A 125 -5.97 -0.94 -3.40
C LEU A 125 -6.40 -1.78 -4.60
N ARG A 126 -5.46 -1.98 -5.51
CA ARG A 126 -5.67 -2.66 -6.79
C ARG A 126 -4.61 -3.72 -6.97
N PRO A 127 -4.65 -4.85 -6.24
CA PRO A 127 -3.69 -5.93 -6.42
C PRO A 127 -3.84 -6.57 -7.81
N ALA A 128 -2.77 -7.20 -8.28
CA ALA A 128 -2.77 -8.10 -9.43
C ALA A 128 -2.71 -9.57 -8.97
N CYS A 129 -2.90 -10.50 -9.91
CA CYS A 129 -2.50 -11.89 -9.75
C CYS A 129 -2.01 -12.48 -11.08
N GLY A 130 -1.42 -13.68 -11.01
CA GLY A 130 -0.85 -14.35 -12.18
C GLY A 130 0.32 -13.58 -12.77
N TYR A 131 1.23 -13.11 -11.91
CA TYR A 131 2.40 -12.28 -12.23
C TYR A 131 2.05 -10.99 -12.98
N GLY A 132 0.99 -10.31 -12.56
CA GLY A 132 0.57 -9.04 -13.16
C GLY A 132 -0.39 -9.17 -14.35
N SER A 133 -0.70 -10.38 -14.80
CA SER A 133 -1.51 -10.63 -16.01
C SER A 133 -2.99 -10.27 -15.85
N GLN A 134 -3.54 -10.33 -14.64
CA GLN A 134 -4.98 -10.15 -14.42
C GLN A 134 -5.31 -9.52 -13.06
N ARG A 135 -6.55 -9.05 -12.94
CA ARG A 135 -7.12 -8.54 -11.69
C ARG A 135 -7.85 -9.67 -10.95
N PRO A 136 -7.58 -9.90 -9.65
CA PRO A 136 -8.35 -10.84 -8.88
C PRO A 136 -9.79 -10.35 -8.71
N ALA A 137 -10.75 -11.29 -8.65
CA ALA A 137 -12.14 -10.96 -8.36
C ALA A 137 -12.26 -10.37 -6.94
N ARG A 138 -13.11 -9.36 -6.77
CA ARG A 138 -13.26 -8.62 -5.51
C ARG A 138 -14.60 -8.93 -4.84
N THR A 139 -14.59 -9.17 -3.54
CA THR A 139 -15.80 -9.20 -2.70
C THR A 139 -15.61 -8.30 -1.48
N CYS A 140 -16.69 -7.79 -0.90
CA CYS A 140 -16.63 -6.94 0.30
C CYS A 140 -17.59 -7.45 1.37
N GLY A 141 -17.14 -7.41 2.62
CA GLY A 141 -17.99 -7.50 3.81
C GLY A 141 -18.09 -6.14 4.50
N SER A 142 -18.74 -6.09 5.65
CA SER A 142 -18.98 -4.84 6.39
C SER A 142 -17.70 -4.15 6.91
N ASN A 143 -16.60 -4.89 7.05
CA ASN A 143 -15.35 -4.43 7.66
C ASN A 143 -14.08 -4.87 6.91
N HIS A 144 -14.23 -5.44 5.72
CA HIS A 144 -13.09 -5.93 4.94
C HIS A 144 -13.41 -6.05 3.45
N VAL A 145 -12.36 -5.98 2.63
CA VAL A 145 -12.40 -6.29 1.19
C VAL A 145 -11.52 -7.53 0.96
N ARG A 146 -11.99 -8.46 0.12
CA ARG A 146 -11.23 -9.64 -0.30
C ARG A 146 -10.93 -9.55 -1.78
N TYR A 147 -9.72 -9.94 -2.14
CA TYR A 147 -9.26 -10.09 -3.51
C TYR A 147 -8.90 -11.56 -3.71
N MET A 148 -9.66 -12.23 -4.57
CA MET A 148 -9.59 -13.67 -4.82
C MET A 148 -8.62 -13.93 -5.96
N ALA A 149 -7.35 -14.17 -5.62
CA ALA A 149 -6.36 -14.69 -6.56
C ALA A 149 -6.44 -16.23 -6.60
N PRO A 150 -5.92 -16.89 -7.66
CA PRO A 150 -6.02 -18.34 -7.81
C PRO A 150 -5.46 -19.13 -6.61
N ASP A 151 -4.29 -18.73 -6.10
CA ASP A 151 -3.57 -19.47 -5.07
C ASP A 151 -3.69 -18.86 -3.67
N MET A 152 -4.29 -17.67 -3.53
CA MET A 152 -4.48 -17.01 -2.23
C MET A 152 -5.62 -15.99 -2.24
N VAL A 153 -6.15 -15.72 -1.05
CA VAL A 153 -7.09 -14.60 -0.84
C VAL A 153 -6.39 -13.51 -0.06
N LEU A 154 -6.23 -12.34 -0.68
CA LEU A 154 -5.75 -11.14 0.02
C LEU A 154 -6.93 -10.47 0.70
N ARG A 155 -6.73 -10.02 1.93
CA ARG A 155 -7.75 -9.30 2.71
C ARG A 155 -7.23 -7.94 3.12
N LEU A 156 -7.99 -6.91 2.78
CA LEU A 156 -7.87 -5.60 3.41
C LEU A 156 -8.79 -5.55 4.63
N THR A 157 -8.21 -5.24 5.78
CA THR A 157 -8.95 -4.83 6.98
C THR A 157 -8.58 -3.41 7.30
N THR A 158 -9.59 -2.56 7.52
CA THR A 158 -9.41 -1.12 7.71
C THR A 158 -10.52 -0.58 8.59
N ASP A 159 -10.24 0.51 9.29
CA ASP A 159 -11.21 1.35 9.99
C ASP A 159 -11.78 2.46 9.08
N ALA A 160 -11.26 2.61 7.86
CA ALA A 160 -11.85 3.46 6.83
C ALA A 160 -13.17 2.90 6.30
N SER A 161 -14.00 3.78 5.72
CA SER A 161 -15.24 3.37 5.06
C SER A 161 -14.95 2.38 3.93
N ILE A 162 -15.54 1.17 4.02
CA ILE A 162 -15.41 0.14 2.98
C ILE A 162 -15.97 0.65 1.65
N THR A 163 -17.07 1.40 1.66
CA THR A 163 -17.62 2.03 0.46
C THR A 163 -16.62 2.99 -0.16
N ALA A 164 -15.97 3.84 0.64
CA ALA A 164 -14.99 4.79 0.12
C ALA A 164 -13.76 4.10 -0.50
N VAL A 165 -13.33 2.97 0.07
CA VAL A 165 -12.24 2.16 -0.51
C VAL A 165 -12.68 1.46 -1.80
N VAL A 166 -13.88 0.89 -1.84
CA VAL A 166 -14.37 0.10 -3.00
C VAL A 166 -14.68 0.98 -4.20
N GLU A 167 -15.24 2.16 -3.95
CA GLU A 167 -15.59 3.18 -4.95
C GLU A 167 -14.45 4.17 -5.20
N GLU A 168 -13.37 4.10 -4.42
CA GLU A 168 -12.21 5.00 -4.48
C GLU A 168 -12.61 6.48 -4.41
N THR A 169 -13.54 6.78 -3.49
CA THR A 169 -14.04 8.14 -3.29
C THR A 169 -13.22 8.88 -2.23
N PRO A 170 -12.99 10.19 -2.41
CA PRO A 170 -12.23 11.00 -1.46
C PRO A 170 -13.02 11.25 -0.17
N PHE A 171 -12.40 11.03 0.98
CA PHE A 171 -12.96 11.27 2.31
C PHE A 171 -12.02 12.06 3.22
#